data_AF-A0A836WD73-F1
#
_entry.id   AF-A0A836WD73-F1
#
_cell.length_a   1.000
_cell.length_b   1.000
_cell.length_c   1.000
_cell.angle_alpha   90.00
_cell.angle_beta   90.00
_cell.angle_gamma   90.00
#
_symmetry.space_group_name_H-M   'P 1'
#
loop_
_entity.id
_entity.type
_entity.pdbx_description
1 polymer ?
#
loop_
_entity_poly.entity_id
_entity_poly.type
_entity_poly.pdbx_seq_one_letter_code
_entity_poly.pdbx_strand_id
1 'polypeptide(L)'
;EGQIQPLGINGEGLFKLLQVLSLDKEKLDEIKEKLKLMGWFKDFQVPQNSSIGERAIQIEDRYLDQEITFDQRSTNEGFLFLLFYFCLFISEDTPPFFAIDNIDASLNPKLCRRLIKELVNLAKKYDKQVIFTTHNPAILDGLNLNDDEQKLFVVSRNRSGYTRAKRFLKPETPEGEEPITLSEAFLRGYIGGLPKSF
;
A
#
# COMPACT_ATOMS: atom_id res chain seq x y z
N GLU A 1 -23.78 15.97 8.65
CA GLU A 1 -22.36 15.76 8.32
C GLU A 1 -21.74 14.80 9.33
N GLY A 2 -22.23 13.55 9.35
CA GLY A 2 -21.77 12.53 10.28
C GLY A 2 -20.75 11.62 9.60
N GLN A 3 -19.61 11.43 10.28
CA GLN A 3 -18.69 10.31 10.12
C GLN A 3 -17.62 10.39 9.02
N ILE A 4 -16.70 11.36 9.09
CA ILE A 4 -15.37 11.22 8.49
C ILE A 4 -14.33 11.87 9.41
N GLN A 5 -13.97 11.19 10.49
CA GLN A 5 -12.75 11.50 11.22
C GLN A 5 -12.06 10.19 11.68
N PRO A 6 -10.74 10.05 11.47
CA PRO A 6 -9.89 10.91 10.65
C PRO A 6 -9.90 10.55 9.16
N LEU A 7 -10.30 9.33 8.79
CA LEU A 7 -10.20 8.80 7.42
C LEU A 7 -11.45 8.01 7.04
N GLY A 8 -12.03 8.32 5.88
CA GLY A 8 -13.17 7.62 5.29
C GLY A 8 -12.76 6.40 4.47
N ILE A 9 -13.74 5.57 4.11
CA ILE A 9 -13.50 4.30 3.41
C ILE A 9 -12.96 4.47 1.99
N ASN A 10 -13.13 5.64 1.37
CA ASN A 10 -12.56 5.96 0.05
C ASN A 10 -11.36 6.91 0.17
N GLY A 11 -10.73 7.01 1.35
CA GLY A 11 -9.61 7.91 1.60
C GLY A 11 -10.00 9.36 1.88
N GLU A 12 -11.30 9.64 2.11
CA GLU A 12 -11.74 10.97 2.51
C GLU A 12 -11.06 11.39 3.82
N GLY A 13 -10.60 12.63 3.92
CA GLY A 13 -9.95 13.12 5.14
C GLY A 13 -8.44 12.85 5.24
N LEU A 14 -7.80 12.26 4.20
CA LEU A 14 -6.35 12.02 4.17
C LEU A 14 -5.52 13.24 4.60
N PHE A 15 -5.80 14.43 4.07
CA PHE A 15 -5.04 15.64 4.43
C PHE A 15 -5.27 16.08 5.87
N LYS A 16 -6.47 15.83 6.42
CA LYS A 16 -6.73 16.10 7.84
C LYS A 16 -5.96 15.12 8.72
N LEU A 17 -5.93 13.84 8.35
CA LEU A 17 -5.10 12.85 9.03
C LEU A 17 -3.61 13.22 8.96
N LEU A 18 -3.13 13.66 7.80
CA LEU A 18 -1.76 14.11 7.61
C LEU A 18 -1.43 15.35 8.46
N GLN A 19 -2.38 16.27 8.66
CA GLN A 19 -2.22 17.40 9.58
C GLN A 19 -2.11 16.95 11.05
N VAL A 20 -2.86 15.94 11.46
CA VAL A 20 -2.73 15.37 12.82
C VAL A 20 -1.38 14.68 12.96
N LEU A 21 -0.97 13.88 11.97
CA LEU A 21 0.32 13.20 11.93
C LEU A 21 1.50 14.17 11.90
N SER A 22 1.36 15.35 11.28
CA SER A 22 2.44 16.33 11.20
C SER A 22 2.78 17.01 12.52
N LEU A 23 1.93 16.84 13.55
CA LEU A 23 2.23 17.26 14.93
C LEU A 23 3.29 16.35 15.57
N ASP A 24 3.41 15.11 15.11
CA ASP A 24 4.43 14.15 15.52
C ASP A 24 5.53 14.09 14.45
N LYS A 25 6.67 14.71 14.77
CA LYS A 25 7.79 14.81 13.84
C LYS A 25 8.33 13.44 13.41
N GLU A 26 8.35 12.45 14.31
CA GLU A 26 8.89 11.13 14.00
C GLU A 26 8.01 10.39 12.99
N LYS A 27 6.68 10.49 13.16
CA LYS A 27 5.71 9.90 12.21
C LYS A 27 5.76 10.61 10.86
N LEU A 28 5.85 11.93 10.85
CA LEU A 28 5.97 12.70 9.60
C LEU A 28 7.25 12.37 8.84
N ASP A 29 8.39 12.32 9.54
CA ASP A 29 9.68 11.97 8.95
C ASP A 29 9.66 10.53 8.42
N GLU A 30 9.03 9.58 9.13
CA GLU A 30 8.85 8.22 8.63
C GLU A 30 8.01 8.19 7.33
N ILE A 31 6.88 8.91 7.26
CA ILE A 31 6.07 9.00 6.04
C ILE A 31 6.90 9.54 4.87
N LYS A 32 7.66 10.62 5.10
CA LYS A 32 8.55 11.21 4.09
C LYS A 32 9.61 10.21 3.62
N GLU A 33 10.27 9.51 4.55
CA GLU A 33 11.24 8.47 4.19
C GLU A 33 10.60 7.33 3.37
N LYS A 34 9.40 6.87 3.73
CA LYS A 34 8.69 5.85 2.94
C LYS A 34 8.27 6.36 1.57
N LEU A 35 7.89 7.63 1.42
CA LEU A 35 7.55 8.21 0.11
C LEU A 35 8.73 8.29 -0.86
N LYS A 36 9.97 8.23 -0.37
CA LYS A 36 11.18 8.13 -1.24
C LYS A 36 11.24 6.84 -2.06
N LEU A 37 10.30 5.91 -1.88
CA LEU A 37 10.04 4.85 -2.86
C LEU A 37 9.75 5.42 -4.26
N MET A 38 9.14 6.61 -4.34
CA MET A 38 9.05 7.39 -5.56
C MET A 38 10.39 8.08 -5.80
N GLY A 39 11.13 7.67 -6.83
CA GLY A 39 12.49 8.14 -7.09
C GLY A 39 12.62 9.64 -7.33
N TRP A 40 11.52 10.34 -7.66
CA TRP A 40 11.50 11.79 -7.84
C TRP A 40 11.21 12.56 -6.55
N PHE A 41 10.51 11.93 -5.59
CA PHE A 41 10.07 12.60 -4.37
C PHE A 41 11.28 13.03 -3.53
N LYS A 42 11.29 14.31 -3.13
CA LYS A 42 12.33 14.88 -2.25
C LYS A 42 11.76 15.12 -0.85
N ASP A 43 10.73 15.95 -0.75
CA ASP A 43 10.06 16.26 0.51
C ASP A 43 8.62 16.78 0.28
N PHE A 44 7.84 16.92 1.35
CA PHE A 44 6.62 17.74 1.35
C PHE A 44 6.47 18.54 2.65
N GLN A 45 5.72 19.63 2.59
CA GLN A 45 5.33 20.46 3.73
C GLN A 45 3.81 20.45 3.90
N VAL A 46 3.38 20.35 5.15
CA VAL A 46 1.96 20.39 5.54
C VAL A 46 1.68 21.77 6.13
N PRO A 47 0.90 22.63 5.46
CA PRO A 47 0.58 23.94 6.01
C PRO A 47 -0.31 23.79 7.25
N GLN A 48 0.07 24.44 8.35
CA GLN A 48 -0.66 24.40 9.63
C GLN A 48 -1.86 25.37 9.64
N ASN A 49 -1.83 26.42 8.81
CA ASN A 49 -2.80 27.53 8.82
C ASN A 49 -3.62 27.62 7.54
N SER A 50 -3.88 26.49 6.89
CA SER A 50 -4.75 26.45 5.73
C SER A 50 -6.18 26.85 6.12
N SER A 51 -6.69 27.92 5.53
CA SER A 51 -8.13 28.18 5.49
C SER A 51 -8.85 26.91 5.01
N ILE A 52 -10.10 26.67 5.44
CA ILE A 52 -10.86 25.42 5.27
C ILE A 52 -10.87 24.85 3.82
N GLY A 53 -10.52 25.65 2.80
CA GLY A 53 -10.38 25.26 1.39
C GLY A 53 -8.95 25.03 0.84
N GLU A 54 -7.87 25.39 1.53
CA GLU A 54 -6.47 25.24 1.05
C GLU A 54 -5.79 24.01 1.67
N ARG A 55 -6.39 22.83 1.51
CA ARG A 55 -5.78 21.55 1.95
C ARG A 55 -4.67 21.07 1.01
N ALA A 56 -3.85 21.99 0.52
CA ALA A 56 -2.76 21.70 -0.41
C ALA A 56 -1.48 21.42 0.36
N ILE A 57 -0.85 20.26 0.13
CA ILE A 57 0.53 20.02 0.58
C ILE A 57 1.47 20.64 -0.45
N GLN A 58 2.59 21.19 0.00
CA GLN A 58 3.65 21.65 -0.91
C GLN A 58 4.66 20.54 -1.07
N ILE A 59 4.85 20.05 -2.30
CA ILE A 59 5.70 18.91 -2.62
C ILE A 59 6.92 19.41 -3.38
N GLU A 60 8.07 18.85 -3.02
CA GLU A 60 9.35 19.07 -3.67
C GLU A 60 9.76 17.83 -4.48
N ASP A 61 10.21 18.07 -5.71
CA ASP A 61 10.82 17.07 -6.58
C ASP A 61 12.32 17.32 -6.66
N ARG A 62 13.13 16.25 -6.57
CA ARG A 62 14.60 16.35 -6.59
C ARG A 62 15.18 16.78 -7.94
N TYR A 63 14.40 16.66 -9.01
CA TYR A 63 14.81 16.99 -10.37
C TYR A 63 14.33 18.37 -10.81
N LEU A 64 13.54 19.07 -9.99
CA LEU A 64 13.15 20.46 -10.21
C LEU A 64 14.06 21.41 -9.42
N ASP A 65 14.10 22.66 -9.85
CA ASP A 65 14.81 23.72 -9.12
C ASP A 65 14.22 23.86 -7.70
N GLN A 66 15.07 24.15 -6.73
CA GLN A 66 14.71 24.15 -5.30
C GLN A 66 13.59 25.15 -4.95
N GLU A 67 13.37 26.15 -5.78
CA GLU A 67 12.31 27.16 -5.60
C GLU A 67 10.95 26.70 -6.15
N ILE A 68 10.91 25.60 -6.91
CA ILE A 68 9.68 25.07 -7.52
C ILE A 68 9.06 24.05 -6.58
N THR A 69 7.89 24.39 -6.04
CA THR A 69 7.01 23.46 -5.34
C THR A 69 5.68 23.37 -6.06
N PHE A 70 4.99 22.24 -5.89
CA PHE A 70 3.66 22.02 -6.45
C PHE A 70 2.77 21.29 -5.45
N ASP A 71 1.47 21.25 -5.73
CA ASP A 71 0.53 20.58 -4.85
C ASP A 71 0.12 19.18 -5.33
N GLN A 72 -0.67 18.48 -4.51
CA GLN A 72 -1.13 17.13 -4.81
C GLN A 72 -1.85 16.99 -6.16
N ARG A 73 -2.46 18.06 -6.69
CA ARG A 73 -3.21 18.03 -7.96
C ARG A 73 -2.27 17.88 -9.16
N SER A 74 -0.99 18.20 -8.96
CA SER A 74 0.07 18.02 -9.95
C SER A 74 0.84 16.70 -9.78
N THR A 75 0.46 15.86 -8.81
CA THR A 75 1.05 14.52 -8.64
C THR A 75 0.32 13.46 -9.45
N ASN A 76 1.00 12.34 -9.71
CA ASN A 76 0.32 11.15 -10.20
C ASN A 76 -0.50 10.50 -9.07
N GLU A 77 -1.55 9.77 -9.44
CA GLU A 77 -2.43 9.09 -8.50
C GLU A 77 -1.69 8.09 -7.58
N GLY A 78 -0.67 7.41 -8.12
CA GLY A 78 0.16 6.49 -7.35
C GLY A 78 0.86 7.14 -6.15
N PHE A 79 1.23 8.43 -6.24
CA PHE A 79 1.77 9.18 -5.11
C PHE A 79 0.73 9.32 -3.99
N LEU A 80 -0.51 9.63 -4.35
CA LEU A 80 -1.60 9.77 -3.39
C LEU A 80 -1.94 8.44 -2.72
N PHE A 81 -1.91 7.33 -3.47
CA PHE A 81 -2.06 6.00 -2.89
C PHE A 81 -0.93 5.66 -1.90
N LEU A 82 0.32 5.94 -2.23
CA LEU A 82 1.43 5.73 -1.30
C LEU A 82 1.27 6.59 -0.03
N LEU A 83 0.97 7.87 -0.19
CA LEU A 83 0.73 8.78 0.93
C LEU A 83 -0.41 8.27 1.81
N PHE A 84 -1.51 7.84 1.19
CA PHE A 84 -2.65 7.23 1.88
C PHE A 84 -2.25 5.99 2.67
N TYR A 85 -1.57 5.02 2.04
CA TYR A 85 -1.17 3.78 2.73
C TYR A 85 -0.22 4.05 3.90
N PHE A 86 0.76 4.93 3.74
CA PHE A 86 1.68 5.25 4.83
C PHE A 86 0.96 5.98 5.97
N CYS A 87 0.10 6.96 5.68
CA CYS A 87 -0.72 7.59 6.73
C CYS A 87 -1.64 6.59 7.43
N LEU A 88 -2.28 5.69 6.66
CA LEU A 88 -3.19 4.68 7.17
C LEU A 88 -2.49 3.72 8.14
N PHE A 89 -1.28 3.27 7.83
CA PHE A 89 -0.54 2.33 8.67
C PHE A 89 0.15 3.00 9.87
N ILE A 90 0.65 4.23 9.71
CA ILE A 90 1.42 4.95 10.75
C ILE A 90 0.52 5.62 11.79
N SER A 91 -0.71 6.01 11.41
CA SER A 91 -1.62 6.67 12.34
C SER A 91 -2.14 5.72 13.42
N GLU A 92 -2.15 6.21 14.66
CA GLU A 92 -2.82 5.57 15.79
C GLU A 92 -4.33 5.79 15.76
N ASP A 93 -4.80 6.81 15.04
CA ASP A 93 -6.21 7.15 14.92
C ASP A 93 -6.93 6.33 13.83
N THR A 94 -6.22 5.43 13.15
CA THR A 94 -6.77 4.50 12.17
C THR A 94 -7.03 3.14 12.82
N PRO A 95 -8.02 2.36 12.32
CA PRO A 95 -8.33 1.06 12.89
C PRO A 95 -7.10 0.13 12.95
N PRO A 96 -6.95 -0.69 13.99
CA PRO A 96 -5.91 -1.71 14.05
C PRO A 96 -6.16 -2.85 13.06
N PHE A 97 -7.40 -3.03 12.58
CA PHE A 97 -7.76 -4.02 11.57
C PHE A 97 -8.56 -3.38 10.44
N PHE A 98 -8.10 -3.54 9.20
CA PHE A 98 -8.77 -3.01 8.01
C PHE A 98 -8.47 -3.83 6.76
N ALA A 99 -9.24 -3.55 5.69
CA ALA A 99 -9.04 -4.14 4.38
C ALA A 99 -8.77 -3.07 3.31
N ILE A 100 -7.89 -3.37 2.36
CA ILE A 100 -7.62 -2.54 1.17
C ILE A 100 -7.97 -3.33 -0.08
N ASP A 101 -8.91 -2.82 -0.86
CA ASP A 101 -9.20 -3.39 -2.17
C ASP A 101 -8.19 -2.86 -3.20
N ASN A 102 -7.66 -3.74 -4.04
CA ASN A 102 -6.72 -3.45 -5.12
C ASN A 102 -5.52 -2.61 -4.66
N ILE A 103 -4.72 -3.14 -3.74
CA ILE A 103 -3.54 -2.45 -3.16
C ILE A 103 -2.57 -1.89 -4.22
N ASP A 104 -2.54 -2.50 -5.40
CA ASP A 104 -1.68 -2.16 -6.54
C ASP A 104 -2.26 -1.09 -7.49
N ALA A 105 -3.40 -0.49 -7.17
CA ALA A 105 -4.03 0.55 -8.00
C ALA A 105 -3.07 1.68 -8.36
N SER A 106 -2.92 1.94 -9.66
CA SER A 106 -2.09 3.01 -10.22
C SER A 106 -0.59 2.94 -9.83
N LEU A 107 -0.10 1.76 -9.42
CA LEU A 107 1.31 1.52 -9.09
C LEU A 107 2.01 0.63 -10.12
N ASN A 108 3.28 0.92 -10.38
CA ASN A 108 4.13 0.07 -11.21
C ASN A 108 4.49 -1.25 -10.47
N PRO A 109 4.53 -2.41 -11.16
CA PRO A 109 4.94 -3.69 -10.57
C PRO A 109 6.21 -3.68 -9.71
N LYS A 110 7.25 -2.94 -10.10
CA LYS A 110 8.50 -2.84 -9.34
C LYS A 110 8.29 -2.14 -7.99
N LEU A 111 7.44 -1.11 -7.97
CA LEU A 111 7.06 -0.38 -6.77
C LEU A 111 6.18 -1.26 -5.86
N CYS A 112 5.21 -1.99 -6.43
CA CYS A 112 4.34 -2.92 -5.72
C CYS A 112 5.11 -3.89 -4.81
N ARG A 113 6.13 -4.55 -5.36
CA ARG A 113 6.97 -5.49 -4.59
C ARG A 113 7.63 -4.83 -3.38
N ARG A 114 8.14 -3.60 -3.54
CA ARG A 114 8.82 -2.89 -2.46
C ARG A 114 7.82 -2.33 -1.45
N LEU A 115 6.69 -1.81 -1.91
CA LEU A 115 5.60 -1.31 -1.08
C LEU A 115 5.16 -2.36 -0.07
N ILE A 116 4.88 -3.59 -0.51
CA ILE A 116 4.43 -4.67 0.41
C ILE A 116 5.43 -4.92 1.53
N LYS A 117 6.73 -4.91 1.25
CA LYS A 117 7.75 -5.05 2.29
C LYS A 117 7.71 -3.91 3.32
N GLU A 118 7.51 -2.67 2.86
CA GLU A 118 7.36 -1.53 3.76
C GLU A 118 6.07 -1.63 4.58
N LEU A 119 4.94 -2.00 3.96
CA LEU A 119 3.66 -2.14 4.66
C LEU A 119 3.68 -3.26 5.71
N VAL A 120 4.34 -4.39 5.44
CA VAL A 120 4.54 -5.45 6.44
C VAL A 120 5.33 -4.92 7.64
N ASN A 121 6.42 -4.17 7.41
CA ASN A 121 7.21 -3.60 8.49
C ASN A 121 6.40 -2.59 9.31
N LEU A 122 5.64 -1.72 8.65
CA LEU A 122 4.76 -0.75 9.31
C LEU A 122 3.65 -1.46 10.09
N ALA A 123 3.05 -2.51 9.53
CA ALA A 123 2.02 -3.29 10.21
C ALA A 123 2.54 -3.89 11.53
N LYS A 124 3.76 -4.45 11.53
CA LYS A 124 4.39 -4.96 12.75
C LYS A 124 4.72 -3.84 13.73
N LYS A 125 5.22 -2.69 13.24
CA LYS A 125 5.61 -1.56 14.09
C LYS A 125 4.41 -0.88 14.77
N TYR A 126 3.30 -0.75 14.06
CA TYR A 126 2.10 -0.01 14.49
C TYR A 126 0.92 -0.92 14.86
N ASP A 127 1.20 -2.21 15.09
CA ASP A 127 0.22 -3.23 15.49
C ASP A 127 -1.06 -3.24 14.61
N LYS A 128 -0.84 -3.33 13.29
CA LYS A 128 -1.91 -3.39 12.29
C LYS A 128 -2.06 -4.79 11.72
N GLN A 129 -3.30 -5.27 11.64
CA GLN A 129 -3.69 -6.43 10.85
C GLN A 129 -4.40 -5.97 9.57
N VAL A 130 -3.93 -6.44 8.41
CA VAL A 130 -4.42 -5.94 7.12
C VAL A 130 -4.76 -7.10 6.19
N ILE A 131 -5.93 -7.01 5.55
CA ILE A 131 -6.30 -7.86 4.43
C ILE A 131 -6.24 -7.01 3.17
N PHE A 132 -5.65 -7.50 2.09
CA PHE A 132 -5.74 -6.80 0.82
C PHE A 132 -5.98 -7.74 -0.34
N THR A 133 -6.58 -7.20 -1.41
CA THR A 133 -6.77 -7.90 -2.68
C THR A 133 -5.77 -7.39 -3.71
N THR A 134 -5.44 -8.25 -4.67
CA THR A 134 -4.61 -7.87 -5.80
C THR A 134 -4.86 -8.79 -6.98
N HIS A 135 -4.71 -8.23 -8.18
CA HIS A 135 -4.59 -9.00 -9.42
C HIS A 135 -3.16 -8.96 -9.99
N ASN A 136 -2.25 -8.21 -9.36
CA ASN A 136 -0.90 -7.97 -9.84
C ASN A 136 0.07 -9.02 -9.26
N PRO A 137 0.68 -9.88 -10.11
CA PRO A 137 1.61 -10.90 -9.64
C PRO A 137 2.80 -10.34 -8.84
N ALA A 138 3.24 -9.10 -9.12
CA ALA A 138 4.40 -8.50 -8.48
C ALA A 138 4.20 -8.21 -6.98
N ILE A 139 2.94 -8.07 -6.54
CA ILE A 139 2.60 -7.96 -5.11
C ILE A 139 2.99 -9.23 -4.36
N LEU A 140 2.83 -10.40 -5.00
CA LEU A 140 3.13 -11.69 -4.39
C LEU A 140 4.62 -11.82 -4.04
N ASP A 141 5.51 -11.26 -4.86
CA ASP A 141 6.96 -11.29 -4.62
C ASP A 141 7.43 -10.34 -3.50
N GLY A 142 6.50 -9.54 -2.96
CA GLY A 142 6.69 -8.75 -1.76
C GLY A 142 6.41 -9.54 -0.47
N LEU A 143 5.63 -10.62 -0.56
CA LEU A 143 5.25 -11.45 0.58
C LEU A 143 6.35 -12.44 0.96
N ASN A 144 6.45 -12.73 2.25
CA ASN A 144 7.27 -13.81 2.79
C ASN A 144 6.38 -14.90 3.39
N LEU A 145 6.08 -15.95 2.60
CA LEU A 145 5.23 -17.05 3.07
C LEU A 145 5.90 -18.02 4.05
N ASN A 146 7.18 -17.79 4.40
CA ASN A 146 7.84 -18.47 5.51
C ASN A 146 7.55 -17.78 6.86
N ASP A 147 6.97 -16.58 6.83
CA ASP A 147 6.51 -15.84 8.00
C ASP A 147 5.02 -16.15 8.20
N ASP A 148 4.65 -16.76 9.33
CA ASP A 148 3.27 -17.16 9.62
C ASP A 148 2.31 -15.98 9.81
N GLU A 149 2.83 -14.77 10.01
CA GLU A 149 2.04 -13.53 10.02
C GLU A 149 1.62 -13.08 8.62
N GLN A 150 2.26 -13.62 7.57
CA GLN A 150 1.98 -13.30 6.17
C GLN A 150 1.32 -14.48 5.48
N LYS A 151 0.07 -14.29 5.02
CA LYS A 151 -0.74 -15.37 4.46
C LYS A 151 -1.27 -14.98 3.08
N LEU A 152 -1.17 -15.92 2.15
CA LEU A 152 -1.78 -15.82 0.83
C LEU A 152 -3.04 -16.68 0.78
N PHE A 153 -4.15 -16.10 0.35
CA PHE A 153 -5.41 -16.81 0.11
C PHE A 153 -5.82 -16.69 -1.35
N VAL A 154 -6.16 -17.82 -1.95
CA VAL A 154 -6.69 -17.90 -3.31
C VAL A 154 -8.20 -17.94 -3.22
N VAL A 155 -8.84 -16.88 -3.71
CA VAL A 155 -10.29 -16.76 -3.76
C VAL A 155 -10.78 -17.19 -5.14
N SER A 156 -11.77 -18.09 -5.18
CA SER A 156 -12.31 -18.65 -6.42
C SER A 156 -13.80 -18.96 -6.29
N ARG A 157 -14.52 -19.02 -7.41
CA ARG A 157 -15.89 -19.53 -7.47
C ARG A 157 -15.88 -21.03 -7.78
N ASN A 158 -16.65 -21.82 -7.04
CA ASN A 158 -16.83 -23.25 -7.33
C ASN A 158 -17.91 -23.49 -8.41
N ARG A 159 -18.12 -24.76 -8.79
CA ARG A 159 -19.09 -25.13 -9.85
C ARG A 159 -20.54 -24.81 -9.51
N SER A 160 -20.88 -24.69 -8.24
CA SER A 160 -22.22 -24.34 -7.74
C SER A 160 -22.41 -22.83 -7.56
N GLY A 161 -21.41 -22.02 -7.91
CA GLY A 161 -21.47 -20.56 -7.78
C GLY A 161 -21.00 -20.01 -6.43
N TYR A 162 -20.62 -20.85 -5.46
CA TYR A 162 -20.18 -20.38 -4.13
C TYR A 162 -18.73 -19.89 -4.13
N THR A 163 -18.47 -18.86 -3.33
CA THR A 163 -17.11 -18.38 -3.03
C THR A 163 -16.35 -19.39 -2.19
N ARG A 164 -15.10 -19.67 -2.58
CA ARG A 164 -14.16 -20.51 -1.85
C ARG A 164 -12.84 -19.77 -1.71
N ALA A 165 -12.40 -19.58 -0.48
CA ALA A 165 -11.07 -19.10 -0.14
C ALA A 165 -10.21 -20.28 0.34
N LYS A 166 -9.01 -20.45 -0.23
CA LYS A 166 -8.05 -21.49 0.18
C LYS A 166 -6.72 -20.83 0.52
N ARG A 167 -6.16 -21.11 1.71
CA ARG A 167 -4.79 -20.69 2.04
C ARG A 167 -3.82 -21.39 1.08
N PHE A 168 -2.97 -20.61 0.44
CA PHE A 168 -1.83 -21.11 -0.31
C PHE A 168 -0.66 -21.30 0.64
N LEU A 169 -0.06 -22.49 0.62
CA LEU A 169 1.16 -22.80 1.35
C LEU A 169 2.27 -22.92 0.32
N LYS A 170 3.40 -22.25 0.58
CA LYS A 170 4.56 -22.32 -0.30
C LYS A 170 5.04 -23.79 -0.37
N PRO A 171 5.16 -24.39 -1.57
CA PRO A 171 5.70 -25.74 -1.69
C PRO A 171 7.21 -25.74 -1.38
N GLU A 172 7.72 -26.88 -0.94
CA GLU A 172 9.16 -27.09 -0.80
C GLU A 172 9.82 -27.07 -2.18
N THR A 173 10.98 -26.42 -2.27
CA THR A 173 11.80 -26.44 -3.48
C THR A 173 12.65 -27.71 -3.46
N PRO A 174 12.60 -28.57 -4.49
CA PRO A 174 13.42 -29.77 -4.57
C PRO A 174 14.92 -29.47 -4.46
N GLU A 175 15.69 -30.41 -3.92
CA GLU A 175 17.13 -30.27 -3.79
C GLU A 175 17.80 -30.18 -5.17
N GLY A 176 18.58 -29.12 -5.39
CA GLY A 176 19.25 -28.84 -6.66
C GLY A 176 18.44 -27.98 -7.66
N GLU A 177 17.21 -27.59 -7.34
CA GLU A 177 16.41 -26.67 -8.16
C GLU A 177 16.39 -25.24 -7.58
N GLU A 178 16.27 -24.25 -8.46
CA GLU A 178 16.06 -22.86 -8.03
C GLU A 178 14.60 -22.62 -7.63
N PRO A 179 14.34 -21.89 -6.53
CA PRO A 179 12.99 -21.58 -6.11
C PRO A 179 12.31 -20.63 -7.10
N ILE A 180 11.15 -21.05 -7.61
CA ILE A 180 10.30 -20.22 -8.46
C ILE A 180 9.70 -19.07 -7.63
N THR A 181 9.65 -17.87 -8.20
CA THR A 181 9.01 -16.71 -7.57
C THR A 181 7.50 -16.87 -7.47
N LEU A 182 6.84 -16.18 -6.54
CA LEU A 182 5.38 -16.32 -6.38
C LEU A 182 4.63 -15.71 -7.56
N SER A 183 5.14 -14.61 -8.12
CA SER A 183 4.60 -14.01 -9.33
C SER A 183 4.63 -14.98 -10.52
N GLU A 184 5.76 -15.67 -10.72
CA GLU A 184 5.92 -16.66 -11.77
C GLU A 184 5.03 -17.90 -11.53
N ALA A 185 4.99 -18.42 -10.30
CA ALA A 185 4.11 -19.53 -9.94
C ALA A 185 2.63 -19.17 -10.16
N PHE A 186 2.23 -17.92 -9.92
CA PHE A 186 0.89 -17.43 -10.22
C PHE A 186 0.62 -17.41 -11.73
N LEU A 187 1.52 -16.81 -12.52
CA LEU A 187 1.38 -16.72 -13.98
C LEU A 187 1.38 -18.08 -14.68
N ARG A 188 2.14 -19.05 -14.16
CA ARG A 188 2.13 -20.45 -14.62
C ARG A 188 0.89 -21.23 -14.16
N GLY A 189 0.06 -20.66 -13.30
CA GLY A 189 -1.17 -21.26 -12.79
C GLY A 189 -0.99 -22.22 -11.61
N TYR A 190 0.21 -22.33 -11.03
CA TYR A 190 0.49 -23.22 -9.89
C TYR A 190 -0.21 -22.77 -8.60
N ILE A 191 -0.37 -21.45 -8.43
CA ILE A 191 -1.10 -20.89 -7.28
C ILE A 191 -2.62 -21.01 -7.47
N GLY A 192 -3.10 -20.96 -8.72
CA GLY A 192 -4.52 -20.81 -9.06
C GLY A 192 -4.94 -19.34 -9.11
N GLY A 193 -6.25 -19.08 -9.09
CA GLY A 193 -6.80 -17.72 -9.16
C GLY A 193 -6.83 -17.10 -10.57
N LEU A 194 -6.14 -17.69 -11.54
CA LEU A 194 -6.24 -17.29 -12.95
C LEU A 194 -7.60 -17.71 -13.57
N PRO A 195 -8.22 -16.85 -14.40
CA PRO A 195 -9.39 -17.22 -15.19
C PRO A 195 -9.08 -18.38 -16.13
N LYS A 196 -10.06 -19.27 -16.34
CA LYS A 196 -9.94 -20.38 -17.29
C LYS A 196 -10.37 -20.02 -18.72
N SER A 197 -10.99 -18.85 -18.89
CA SER A 197 -11.52 -18.34 -20.15
C SER A 197 -11.52 -16.81 -20.10
N PHE A 198 -11.26 -16.17 -21.24
CA PHE A 198 -11.45 -14.74 -21.49
C PHE A 198 -12.52 -14.57 -22.56
#